data_AF-A0A151UJS0-F1
#
_entry.id   AF-A0A151UJS0-F1
#
_cell.length_a   1.000
_cell.length_b   1.000
_cell.length_c   1.000
_cell.angle_alpha   90.00
_cell.angle_beta   90.00
_cell.angle_gamma   90.00
#
_symmetry.space_group_name_H-M   'P 1'
#
loop_
_entity.id
_entity.type
_entity.pdbx_description
1 polymer ?
#
loop_
_entity_poly.entity_id
_entity_poly.type
_entity_poly.pdbx_seq_one_letter_code
_entity_poly.pdbx_strand_id
1 'polypeptide(L)'
;MSSFIFYTSANAIILARAKIVFVNFCPDTYNISIIDLMQKITNQTEAILAVQIFDVPEDCLALEKIAKVHNIKLILDSVDGMG
;
A
#
# COMPACT_ATOMS: atom_id res chain seq x y z
N MET A 1 -1.31 -16.43 -5.52
CA MET A 1 0.11 -16.05 -5.64
C MET A 1 0.38 -14.69 -5.00
N SER A 2 0.10 -14.50 -3.69
CA SER A 2 0.28 -13.20 -3.00
C SER A 2 0.89 -13.34 -1.58
N SER A 3 0.88 -14.54 -1.00
CA SER A 3 1.35 -14.78 0.37
C SER A 3 2.84 -14.47 0.59
N PHE A 4 3.68 -14.57 -0.44
CA PHE A 4 5.13 -14.34 -0.31
C PHE A 4 5.47 -12.85 -0.23
N ILE A 5 4.85 -12.02 -1.08
CA ILE A 5 5.02 -10.55 -1.06
C ILE A 5 4.47 -10.00 0.26
N PHE A 6 3.29 -10.46 0.63
CA PHE A 6 2.66 -10.12 1.89
C PHE A 6 3.56 -10.41 3.10
N TYR A 7 4.25 -11.56 3.11
CA TYR A 7 5.15 -11.93 4.20
C TYR A 7 6.40 -11.04 4.26
N THR A 8 7.00 -10.72 3.12
CA THR A 8 8.21 -9.89 3.05
C THR A 8 7.93 -8.44 3.44
N SER A 9 6.90 -7.82 2.85
CA SER A 9 6.50 -6.45 3.14
C SER A 9 5.98 -6.30 4.58
N ALA A 10 5.24 -7.30 5.09
CA ALA A 10 4.83 -7.31 6.50
C ALA A 10 6.01 -7.44 7.47
N ASN A 11 7.01 -8.27 7.15
CA ASN A 11 8.20 -8.42 8.00
C ASN A 11 8.98 -7.09 8.12
N ALA A 12 9.10 -6.31 7.05
CA ALA A 12 9.75 -5.00 7.12
C ALA A 12 9.04 -4.05 8.10
N ILE A 13 7.70 -4.05 8.11
CA ILE A 13 6.89 -3.22 9.01
C ILE A 13 6.95 -3.73 10.46
N ILE A 14 6.91 -5.04 10.65
CA ILE A 14 7.03 -5.67 11.98
C ILE A 14 8.42 -5.42 12.58
N LEU A 15 9.49 -5.49 11.77
CA LEU A 15 10.85 -5.16 12.20
C LEU A 15 10.98 -3.69 12.61
N ALA A 16 10.24 -2.79 11.96
CA ALA A 16 10.11 -1.38 12.36
C ALA A 16 9.23 -1.17 13.61
N ARG A 17 8.73 -2.24 14.23
CA ARG A 17 7.78 -2.22 15.38
C ARG A 17 6.47 -1.47 15.08
N ALA A 18 6.11 -1.32 13.81
CA ALA A 18 4.89 -0.67 13.40
C ALA A 18 3.72 -1.66 13.32
N LYS A 19 2.51 -1.15 13.55
CA LYS A 19 1.28 -1.94 13.42
C LYS A 19 0.79 -1.90 11.97
N ILE A 20 0.61 -3.08 11.37
CA ILE A 20 0.07 -3.19 10.01
C ILE A 20 -1.45 -3.14 10.05
N VAL A 21 -2.03 -2.34 9.17
CA VAL A 21 -3.47 -2.32 8.89
C VAL A 21 -3.67 -2.68 7.42
N PHE A 22 -4.34 -3.80 7.15
CA PHE A 22 -4.56 -4.28 5.79
C PHE A 22 -5.72 -3.56 5.12
N VAL A 23 -5.50 -3.11 3.89
CA VAL A 23 -6.50 -2.49 3.02
C VAL A 23 -6.91 -3.51 1.95
N ASN A 24 -8.18 -3.50 1.59
CA ASN A 24 -8.77 -4.38 0.60
C ASN A 24 -8.39 -3.93 -0.82
N PHE A 25 -8.51 -4.82 -1.80
CA PHE A 25 -8.22 -4.52 -3.21
C PHE A 25 -9.51 -4.38 -4.02
N CYS A 26 -9.46 -3.61 -5.11
CA CYS A 26 -10.53 -3.55 -6.10
C CYS A 26 -10.46 -4.83 -6.97
N PRO A 27 -11.54 -5.62 -7.08
CA PRO A 27 -11.51 -6.90 -7.80
C PRO A 27 -11.27 -6.74 -9.31
N ASP A 28 -11.61 -5.57 -9.88
CA ASP A 28 -11.48 -5.31 -11.31
C ASP A 28 -10.07 -4.89 -11.73
N THR A 29 -9.31 -4.27 -10.83
CA THR A 29 -7.97 -3.73 -11.10
C THR A 29 -6.87 -4.44 -10.31
N TYR A 30 -7.23 -5.26 -9.33
CA TYR A 30 -6.34 -5.88 -8.33
C TYR A 30 -5.46 -4.89 -7.55
N ASN A 31 -5.72 -3.58 -7.68
CA ASN A 31 -5.03 -2.52 -6.98
C ASN A 31 -5.70 -2.22 -5.62
N ILE A 32 -4.99 -1.49 -4.75
CA ILE A 32 -5.53 -1.06 -3.46
C ILE A 32 -6.84 -0.26 -3.63
N SER A 33 -7.84 -0.56 -2.80
CA SER A 33 -9.10 0.19 -2.78
C SER A 33 -8.89 1.52 -2.05
N ILE A 34 -8.97 2.62 -2.80
CA ILE A 34 -8.88 3.97 -2.25
C ILE A 34 -9.98 4.23 -1.20
N ILE A 35 -11.17 3.68 -1.42
CA ILE A 35 -12.30 3.85 -0.50
C ILE A 35 -12.00 3.18 0.85
N ASP A 36 -11.53 1.93 0.82
CA ASP A 36 -11.18 1.19 2.04
C ASP A 36 -9.94 1.77 2.72
N LEU A 37 -8.96 2.26 1.94
CA LEU A 37 -7.78 2.98 2.45
C LEU A 37 -8.20 4.19 3.29
N MET A 38 -9.06 5.05 2.73
CA MET A 38 -9.52 6.27 3.40
C MET A 38 -10.28 5.98 4.70
N GLN A 39 -11.00 4.85 4.79
CA GLN A 39 -11.69 4.43 6.01
C GLN A 39 -10.73 3.92 7.10
N LYS A 40 -9.55 3.44 6.71
CA LYS A 40 -8.56 2.82 7.60
C LYS A 40 -7.42 3.75 8.00
N ILE A 41 -7.25 4.88 7.29
CA ILE A 41 -6.32 5.93 7.70
C ILE A 41 -6.81 6.53 9.02
N THR A 42 -5.90 6.64 9.98
CA THR A 42 -6.12 7.25 11.29
C THR A 42 -4.99 8.21 11.60
N ASN A 43 -5.10 8.96 12.70
CA ASN A 43 -4.02 9.83 13.17
C ASN A 43 -2.75 9.06 13.61
N GLN A 44 -2.83 7.72 13.73
CA GLN A 44 -1.68 6.85 14.02
C GLN A 44 -1.03 6.31 12.74
N THR A 45 -1.62 6.57 11.57
CA THR A 45 -1.07 6.13 10.29
C THR A 45 0.11 7.02 9.92
N GLU A 46 1.29 6.42 9.78
CA GLU A 46 2.52 7.16 9.43
C GLU A 46 2.96 6.92 7.97
N ALA A 47 2.59 5.78 7.40
CA ALA A 47 2.94 5.39 6.04
C ALA A 47 1.87 4.55 5.38
N ILE A 48 1.80 4.65 4.05
CA ILE A 48 1.06 3.76 3.15
C ILE A 48 2.11 2.97 2.38
N LEU A 49 2.02 1.65 2.44
CA LEU A 49 2.78 0.75 1.59
C LEU A 49 1.85 0.21 0.51
N ALA A 50 2.00 0.72 -0.72
CA ALA A 50 1.26 0.23 -1.87
C ALA A 50 2.14 -0.78 -2.62
N VAL A 51 1.62 -1.98 -2.83
CA VAL A 51 2.33 -3.06 -3.51
C VAL A 51 1.76 -3.19 -4.91
N GLN A 52 2.58 -2.96 -5.93
CA GLN A 52 2.19 -3.11 -7.32
C GLN A 52 2.58 -4.51 -7.82
N ILE A 53 1.58 -5.34 -8.15
CA ILE A 53 1.77 -6.76 -8.48
C ILE A 53 1.70 -7.04 -9.99
N PHE A 54 1.40 -6.06 -10.85
CA PHE A 54 1.33 -6.24 -12.31
C PHE A 54 1.61 -4.92 -13.06
N ASP A 55 1.77 -5.00 -14.39
CA ASP A 55 1.83 -3.89 -15.36
C ASP A 55 0.56 -3.02 -15.40
N VAL A 56 -0.38 -3.22 -14.47
CA VAL A 56 -1.54 -2.36 -14.30
C VAL A 56 -1.06 -1.11 -13.57
N PRO A 57 -1.18 0.09 -14.16
CA PRO A 57 -0.84 1.32 -13.47
C PRO A 57 -1.74 1.46 -12.24
N GLU A 58 -1.10 1.45 -11.08
CA GLU A 58 -1.67 1.90 -9.83
C GLU A 58 -2.21 3.33 -10.00
N ASP A 59 -3.27 3.68 -9.25
CA ASP A 59 -3.76 5.06 -9.20
C ASP A 59 -2.81 5.91 -8.31
N CYS A 60 -1.53 5.98 -8.72
CA CYS A 60 -0.44 6.58 -7.94
C CYS A 60 -0.75 8.04 -7.63
N LEU A 61 -1.43 8.74 -8.55
CA LEU A 61 -1.88 10.11 -8.35
C LEU A 61 -2.88 10.23 -7.19
N ALA A 62 -3.82 9.29 -7.07
CA ALA A 62 -4.77 9.27 -5.97
C ALA A 62 -4.05 8.99 -4.64
N LEU A 63 -3.15 8.01 -4.61
CA LEU A 63 -2.38 7.66 -3.42
C LEU A 63 -1.45 8.79 -2.98
N GLU A 64 -0.73 9.43 -3.91
CA GLU A 64 0.11 10.60 -3.60
C GLU A 64 -0.70 11.75 -3.04
N LYS A 65 -1.89 12.00 -3.60
CA LYS A 65 -2.77 13.07 -3.11
C LYS A 65 -3.23 12.79 -1.68
N ILE A 66 -3.64 11.56 -1.39
CA ILE A 66 -4.02 11.14 -0.04
C ILE A 66 -2.83 11.25 0.91
N ALA A 67 -1.66 10.77 0.49
CA ALA A 67 -0.44 10.85 1.27
C ALA A 67 -0.07 12.29 1.64
N LYS A 68 -0.14 13.21 0.68
CA LYS A 68 0.09 14.65 0.90
C LYS A 68 -0.96 15.28 1.81
N VAL A 69 -2.25 14.98 1.61
CA VAL A 69 -3.36 15.53 2.42
C VAL A 69 -3.23 15.10 3.89
N HIS A 70 -2.85 13.85 4.13
CA HIS A 70 -2.70 13.31 5.48
C HIS A 70 -1.29 13.44 6.06
N ASN A 71 -0.35 14.03 5.30
CA ASN A 71 1.07 14.14 5.65
C ASN A 71 1.70 12.78 6.06
N ILE A 72 1.33 11.72 5.35
CA ILE A 72 1.81 10.35 5.55
C ILE A 72 2.76 9.96 4.42
N LYS A 73 3.73 9.09 4.71
CA LYS A 73 4.71 8.66 3.71
C LYS A 73 4.06 7.66 2.74
N LEU A 74 4.28 7.82 1.44
CA LEU A 74 3.90 6.81 0.45
C LEU A 74 5.15 6.01 0.06
N ILE A 75 5.07 4.69 0.19
CA ILE A 75 6.11 3.75 -0.22
C ILE A 75 5.48 2.86 -1.29
N LEU A 76 6.09 2.86 -2.47
CA LEU A 76 5.69 2.00 -3.58
C LEU A 76 6.64 0.80 -3.63
N ASP A 77 6.07 -0.39 -3.51
CA ASP A 77 6.77 -1.67 -3.55
C ASP A 77 6.38 -2.39 -4.85
N SER A 78 7.18 -2.17 -5.90
CA SER A 78 6.99 -2.81 -7.20
C SER A 78 7.63 -4.19 -7.17
N VAL A 79 6.81 -5.24 -7.33
CA VAL A 79 7.29 -6.63 -7.34
C VAL A 79 7.64 -7.12 -8.75
N ASP A 80 7.68 -6.20 -9.72
CA ASP A 80 8.31 -6.50 -11.00
C ASP A 80 9.81 -6.18 -10.89
N GLY A 81 10.59 -7.23 -10.70
CA GLY A 81 12.04 -7.14 -10.77
C GLY A 81 12.48 -6.97 -12.21
N MET A 82 12.36 -5.78 -12.78
CA MET A 82 13.13 -5.33 -13.95
C MET A 82 13.13 -3.80 -14.03
N GLY A 83 14.33 -3.22 -14.00
CA GLY A 83 14.56 -1.85 -14.44
C GLY A 83 14.69 -1.73 -15.95
#